data_AF-A0A429Y473-F1
#
_entry.id   AF-A0A429Y473-F1
#
_cell.length_a   1.000
_cell.length_b   1.000
_cell.length_c   1.000
_cell.angle_alpha   90.00
_cell.angle_beta   90.00
_cell.angle_gamma   90.00
#
_symmetry.space_group_name_H-M   'P 1'
#
loop_
_entity.id
_entity.type
_entity.pdbx_description
1 polymer ?
#
loop_
_entity_poly.entity_id
_entity_poly.type
_entity_poly.pdbx_seq_one_letter_code
_entity_poly.pdbx_strand_id
1 'polypeptide(L)'
;MPKIRPPYSTWYKNIRPIIWERDKGKCKKCGIKVSLSQCHIDHIISGIMGSNEFKNLRTLCRRCHTLRLDFNHRTLIQGAITKGIIPPHWRSLVWDEEEI
;
A
#
# COMPACT_ATOMS: atom_id res chain seq x y z
N MET A 1 0.50 -8.60 -7.02
CA MET A 1 -0.59 -7.93 -7.77
C MET A 1 -1.40 -9.01 -8.49
N PRO A 2 -2.74 -8.95 -8.45
CA PRO A 2 -3.60 -9.96 -9.09
C PRO A 2 -3.39 -10.06 -10.60
N LYS A 3 -3.69 -11.23 -11.18
CA LYS A 3 -3.51 -11.51 -12.62
C LYS A 3 -4.39 -10.62 -13.51
N ILE A 4 -5.63 -10.39 -13.08
CA ILE A 4 -6.58 -9.53 -13.79
C ILE A 4 -6.51 -8.13 -13.16
N ARG A 5 -6.18 -7.14 -13.97
CA ARG A 5 -6.17 -5.74 -13.56
C ARG A 5 -7.38 -5.00 -14.12
N PRO A 6 -8.09 -4.20 -13.31
CA PRO A 6 -9.12 -3.33 -13.84
C PRO A 6 -8.48 -2.29 -14.77
N PRO A 7 -9.26 -1.73 -15.72
CA PRO A 7 -8.80 -0.63 -16.55
C PRO A 7 -8.27 0.54 -15.71
N TYR A 8 -7.28 1.26 -16.24
CA TYR A 8 -6.69 2.42 -15.57
C TYR A 8 -7.75 3.43 -15.12
N SER A 9 -8.72 3.74 -15.99
CA SER A 9 -9.82 4.65 -15.68
C SER A 9 -10.65 4.15 -14.50
N THR A 10 -11.03 2.87 -14.47
CA THR A 10 -11.75 2.25 -13.36
C THR A 10 -10.97 2.32 -12.06
N TRP A 11 -9.66 2.07 -12.11
CA TRP A 11 -8.81 2.12 -10.91
C TRP A 11 -8.75 3.52 -10.32
N TYR A 12 -8.42 4.53 -11.13
CA TYR A 12 -8.18 5.89 -10.64
C TYR A 12 -9.45 6.70 -10.40
N LYS A 13 -10.50 6.51 -11.19
CA LYS A 13 -11.76 7.26 -11.03
C LYS A 13 -12.71 6.63 -10.01
N ASN A 14 -12.65 5.30 -9.82
CA ASN A 14 -13.62 4.58 -8.98
C ASN A 14 -12.95 3.89 -7.79
N ILE A 15 -12.15 2.85 -8.04
CA ILE A 15 -11.66 1.96 -6.97
C ILE A 15 -10.83 2.72 -5.94
N ARG A 16 -9.83 3.48 -6.40
CA ARG A 16 -8.91 4.20 -5.52
C ARG A 16 -9.61 5.25 -4.64
N PRO A 17 -10.47 6.15 -5.17
CA PRO A 17 -11.26 7.06 -4.34
C PRO A 17 -12.15 6.34 -3.32
N ILE A 18 -12.82 5.26 -3.71
CA ILE A 18 -13.71 4.51 -2.81
C ILE A 18 -12.94 3.92 -1.62
N ILE A 19 -11.79 3.28 -1.87
CA ILE A 19 -10.97 2.70 -0.79
C ILE A 19 -10.40 3.79 0.12
N TRP A 20 -9.95 4.92 -0.46
CA TRP A 20 -9.44 6.05 0.29
C TRP A 20 -10.49 6.67 1.21
N GLU A 21 -11.71 6.89 0.68
CA GLU A 21 -12.84 7.45 1.43
C GLU A 21 -13.27 6.51 2.57
N ARG A 22 -13.39 5.20 2.28
CA ARG A 22 -13.67 4.16 3.28
C ARG A 22 -12.67 4.19 4.43
N ASP A 23 -11.40 4.38 4.12
CA ASP A 23 -10.31 4.44 5.10
C ASP A 23 -10.14 5.85 5.71
N LYS A 24 -11.06 6.78 5.42
CA LYS A 24 -11.10 8.16 5.91
C LYS A 24 -9.82 8.93 5.61
N GLY A 25 -9.20 8.61 4.47
CA GLY A 25 -7.91 9.17 4.06
C GLY A 25 -6.77 8.91 5.03
N LYS A 26 -6.83 7.80 5.80
CA LYS A 26 -5.79 7.42 6.75
C LYS A 26 -5.06 6.17 6.31
N CYS A 27 -3.75 6.13 6.57
CA CYS A 27 -2.98 4.91 6.46
C CYS A 27 -3.53 3.86 7.43
N LYS A 28 -3.91 2.68 6.93
CA LYS A 28 -4.47 1.61 7.76
C LYS A 28 -3.45 0.95 8.70
N LYS A 29 -2.14 1.12 8.48
CA LYS A 29 -1.10 0.64 9.39
C LYS A 29 -0.74 1.64 10.49
N CYS A 30 -0.44 2.90 10.15
CA CYS A 30 0.08 3.88 11.12
C CYS A 30 -0.89 5.03 11.46
N GLY A 31 -2.08 5.08 10.84
CA GLY A 31 -3.11 6.06 11.16
C GLY A 31 -2.91 7.47 10.62
N ILE A 32 -1.73 7.80 10.06
CA ILE A 32 -1.47 9.14 9.53
C ILE A 32 -2.41 9.47 8.38
N LYS A 33 -2.81 10.76 8.27
CA LYS A 33 -3.59 11.24 7.13
C LYS A 33 -2.72 11.27 5.88
N VAL A 34 -3.31 10.87 4.75
CA VAL A 34 -2.69 10.87 3.42
C VAL A 34 -3.68 11.39 2.39
N SER A 35 -3.23 12.22 1.46
CA SER A 35 -4.10 12.68 0.37
C SER A 35 -4.38 11.54 -0.62
N LEU A 36 -5.47 11.66 -1.38
CA LEU A 36 -5.81 10.72 -2.45
C LEU A 36 -4.71 10.62 -3.52
N SER A 37 -3.96 11.69 -3.76
CA SER A 37 -2.86 11.72 -4.72
C SER A 37 -1.57 11.07 -4.20
N GLN A 38 -1.36 11.04 -2.88
CA GLN A 38 -0.13 10.53 -2.26
C GLN A 38 -0.28 9.14 -1.63
N CYS A 39 -1.51 8.68 -1.41
CA CYS A 39 -1.74 7.37 -0.80
C CYS A 39 -1.32 6.22 -1.74
N HIS A 40 -1.19 5.04 -1.18
CA HIS A 40 -1.03 3.80 -1.93
C HIS A 40 -2.23 2.91 -1.64
N ILE A 41 -2.81 2.30 -2.68
CA ILE A 41 -3.83 1.27 -2.50
C ILE A 41 -3.11 -0.07 -2.57
N ASP A 42 -3.02 -0.72 -1.42
CA ASP A 42 -2.31 -1.96 -1.20
C ASP A 42 -3.27 -3.15 -1.12
N HIS A 43 -2.81 -4.31 -1.57
CA HIS A 43 -3.53 -5.57 -1.45
C HIS A 43 -3.15 -6.27 -0.14
N ILE A 44 -4.11 -6.47 0.77
CA ILE A 44 -3.90 -7.18 2.06
C ILE A 44 -3.30 -8.56 1.79
N ILE A 45 -3.95 -9.37 0.96
CA ILE A 45 -3.41 -10.59 0.35
C ILE A 45 -2.82 -10.21 -1.00
N SER A 46 -1.49 -10.30 -1.09
CA SER A 46 -0.70 -9.91 -2.25
C SER A 46 -0.46 -11.08 -3.24
N GLY A 47 0.29 -10.80 -4.32
CA GLY A 47 0.67 -11.82 -5.30
C GLY A 47 -0.50 -12.35 -6.15
N ILE A 48 -0.36 -13.60 -6.61
CA ILE A 48 -1.32 -14.30 -7.48
C ILE A 48 -2.61 -14.65 -6.74
N MET A 49 -2.54 -14.86 -5.42
CA MET A 49 -3.70 -15.17 -4.57
C MET A 49 -4.51 -13.92 -4.19
N GLY A 50 -4.02 -12.72 -4.47
CA GLY A 50 -4.74 -11.49 -4.19
C GLY A 50 -5.95 -11.29 -5.09
N SER A 51 -6.97 -10.60 -4.58
CA SER A 51 -8.13 -10.16 -5.35
C SER A 51 -8.26 -8.63 -5.37
N ASN A 52 -8.99 -8.09 -6.35
CA ASN A 52 -9.35 -6.66 -6.39
C ASN A 52 -10.65 -6.35 -5.62
N GLU A 53 -11.15 -7.31 -4.83
CA GLU A 53 -12.31 -7.06 -3.97
C GLU A 53 -11.95 -5.98 -2.95
N PHE A 54 -12.91 -5.10 -2.66
CA PHE A 54 -12.65 -3.95 -1.78
C PHE A 54 -12.17 -4.38 -0.39
N LYS A 55 -12.63 -5.53 0.13
CA LYS A 55 -12.17 -6.08 1.41
C LYS A 55 -10.67 -6.42 1.42
N ASN A 56 -10.09 -6.71 0.26
CA ASN A 56 -8.67 -7.02 0.10
C ASN A 56 -7.82 -5.78 -0.22
N LEU A 57 -8.43 -4.61 -0.36
CA LEU A 57 -7.73 -3.36 -0.65
C LEU A 57 -7.68 -2.48 0.60
N ARG A 58 -6.60 -1.72 0.76
CA ARG A 58 -6.45 -0.74 1.84
C ARG A 58 -5.61 0.47 1.44
N THR A 59 -5.79 1.56 2.15
CA THR A 59 -5.01 2.78 2.02
C THR A 59 -3.78 2.73 2.90
N LEU A 60 -2.58 2.91 2.32
CA LEU A 60 -1.32 3.04 3.04
C LEU A 60 -0.62 4.36 2.69
N CYS A 61 0.18 4.86 3.63
CA CYS A 61 1.17 5.88 3.31
C CYS A 61 2.37 5.24 2.61
N ARG A 62 3.15 6.06 1.89
CA ARG A 62 4.32 5.60 1.15
C ARG A 62 5.34 4.86 2.03
N ARG A 63 5.58 5.33 3.26
CA ARG A 63 6.49 4.67 4.21
C ARG A 63 6.01 3.26 4.58
N CYS A 64 4.76 3.12 5.01
CA CYS A 64 4.20 1.81 5.39
C CYS A 64 4.12 0.86 4.20
N HIS A 65 3.69 1.34 3.03
CA HIS A 65 3.66 0.55 1.80
C HIS A 65 5.04 0.00 1.44
N THR A 66 6.08 0.83 1.49
CA THR A 66 7.45 0.39 1.23
C THR A 66 7.97 -0.62 2.26
N LEU A 67 7.61 -0.48 3.53
CA LEU A 67 8.07 -1.35 4.63
C LEU A 67 7.23 -2.62 4.79
N ARG A 68 6.27 -2.88 3.91
CA ARG A 68 5.47 -4.10 3.98
C ARG A 68 6.33 -5.33 3.64
N LEU A 69 6.21 -6.39 4.42
CA LEU A 69 6.92 -7.66 4.21
C LEU A 69 6.34 -8.43 3.02
N ASP A 70 6.65 -7.98 1.81
CA ASP A 70 6.29 -8.69 0.58
C ASP A 70 7.41 -8.54 -0.46
N PHE A 71 7.65 -9.60 -1.24
CA PHE A 71 8.75 -9.65 -2.20
C PHE A 71 8.70 -8.49 -3.20
N ASN A 72 7.50 -8.10 -3.65
CA ASN A 72 7.35 -7.03 -4.64
C ASN A 72 7.72 -5.66 -4.06
N HIS A 73 7.56 -5.46 -2.74
CA HIS A 73 7.83 -4.20 -2.06
C HIS A 73 9.33 -3.98 -1.80
N ARG A 74 10.15 -5.04 -1.81
CA ARG A 74 11.61 -4.92 -1.65
C ARG A 74 12.26 -4.02 -2.70
N THR A 75 11.70 -3.98 -3.91
CA THR A 75 12.17 -3.12 -5.00
C THR A 75 12.02 -1.62 -4.70
N LEU A 76 11.17 -1.24 -3.75
CA LEU A 76 10.89 0.15 -3.39
C LEU A 76 11.89 0.72 -2.36
N ILE A 77 12.66 -0.14 -1.71
CA ILE A 77 13.52 0.22 -0.57
C ILE A 77 14.57 1.26 -0.97
N GLN A 78 15.37 0.98 -2.00
CA GLN A 78 16.48 1.85 -2.37
C GLN A 78 15.99 3.26 -2.72
N GLY A 79 14.93 3.36 -3.53
CA GLY A 79 14.33 4.64 -3.90
C GLY A 79 13.68 5.38 -2.72
N ALA A 80 13.24 4.66 -1.69
CA ALA A 80 12.71 5.27 -0.47
C ALA A 80 13.81 5.78 0.47
N ILE A 81 14.94 5.07 0.57
CA ILE A 81 16.13 5.53 1.30
C ILE A 81 16.67 6.81 0.67
N THR A 82 16.88 6.82 -0.65
CA THR A 82 17.40 7.99 -1.37
C THR A 82 16.51 9.23 -1.19
N LYS A 83 15.20 9.04 -1.00
CA LYS A 83 14.22 10.13 -0.78
C LYS A 83 13.98 10.44 0.70
N GLY A 84 14.72 9.82 1.63
CA GLY A 84 14.57 10.04 3.07
C GLY A 84 13.24 9.55 3.66
N ILE A 85 12.50 8.69 2.96
CA ILE A 85 11.18 8.18 3.40
C ILE A 85 11.34 7.09 4.46
N ILE A 86 12.41 6.31 4.36
CA ILE A 86 12.81 5.29 5.32
C ILE A 86 14.31 5.39 5.60
N PRO A 87 14.78 5.00 6.79
CA PRO A 87 16.20 5.01 7.12
C PRO A 87 16.94 3.78 6.55
N PRO A 88 18.29 3.79 6.49
CA PRO A 88 19.09 2.65 6.04
C PRO A 88 18.89 1.36 6.87
N HIS A 89 18.51 1.49 8.15
CA HIS A 89 18.20 0.35 9.04
C HIS A 89 16.77 -0.19 8.86
N TRP A 90 16.16 0.00 7.69
CA TRP A 90 14.75 -0.34 7.40
C TRP A 90 14.33 -1.77 7.74
N ARG A 91 15.26 -2.74 7.77
CA ARG A 91 14.95 -4.15 8.01
C ARG A 91 14.25 -4.38 9.35
N SER A 92 14.58 -3.62 10.39
CA SER A 92 13.91 -3.70 11.70
C SER A 92 12.56 -2.98 11.75
N LEU A 93 12.20 -2.26 10.68
CA LEU A 93 10.95 -1.50 10.57
C LEU A 93 9.95 -2.17 9.62
N VAL A 94 10.31 -3.31 9.06
CA VAL A 94 9.44 -4.12 8.20
C VAL A 94 8.31 -4.70 9.05
N TRP A 95 7.12 -4.82 8.47
CA TRP A 95 5.93 -5.32 9.15
C TRP A 95 5.13 -6.25 8.24
N ASP A 96 4.40 -7.18 8.86
CA ASP A 96 3.46 -8.09 8.19
C ASP A 96 2.04 -7.93 8.78
N GLU A 97 1.06 -8.62 8.18
CA GLU A 97 -0.33 -8.66 8.65
C GLU A 97 -0.50 -9.45 9.96
N GLU A 98 0.38 -10.41 10.25
CA GLU A 98 0.26 -11.29 11.43
C GLU A 98 0.56 -10.58 12.77
N GLU A 99 1.00 -9.32 12.73
CA GLU A 99 1.38 -8.53 13.92
C GLU A 99 0.31 -7.51 14.37
N ILE A 100 -0.97 -7.72 14.04
CA ILE A 100 -2.09 -6.85 14.47
C ILE A 100 -3.19 -7.66 15.14
#